data_AF-E8Z6Q2-F1
#
_entry.id   AF-E8Z6Q2-F1
#
_cell.length_a   1.000
_cell.length_b   1.000
_cell.length_c   1.000
_cell.angle_alpha   90.00
_cell.angle_beta   90.00
_cell.angle_gamma   90.00
#
_symmetry.space_group_name_H-M   'P 1'
#
loop_
_entity.id
_entity.type
_entity.pdbx_description
1 polymer ?
#
loop_
_entity_poly.entity_id
_entity_poly.type
_entity_poly.pdbx_seq_one_letter_code
_entity_poly.pdbx_strand_id
1 'polypeptide(L)'
;GRFVLSGSEDTNVRVWKAKSDQKLGVMVDRERQAVAYREALKQKFQRLPEISRIKRHVHVPKVIKKITEKRRIMREARARKDENRRKHSKPGAHPHVKMKKRHVVKELE
;
A
#
# COMPACT_ATOMS: atom_id res chain seq x y z
N GLY A 1 6.64 11.67 -11.18
CA GLY A 1 6.30 11.74 -12.61
C GLY A 1 4.80 11.85 -12.80
N ARG A 2 4.33 12.39 -13.94
CA ARG A 2 2.89 12.57 -14.25
C ARG A 2 2.20 11.30 -14.73
N PHE A 3 2.95 10.40 -15.36
CA PHE A 3 2.46 9.15 -15.93
C PHE A 3 3.23 7.95 -15.36
N VAL A 4 2.59 6.78 -15.41
CA VAL A 4 3.17 5.47 -15.08
C VAL A 4 3.01 4.58 -16.30
N LEU A 5 4.10 3.97 -16.74
CA LEU A 5 4.13 3.03 -17.85
C LEU A 5 4.11 1.62 -17.29
N SER A 6 3.26 0.76 -17.84
CA SER A 6 3.24 -0.67 -17.53
C SER A 6 3.41 -1.48 -18.81
N GLY A 7 4.49 -2.24 -18.89
CA GLY A 7 4.64 -3.33 -19.87
C GLY A 7 4.10 -4.62 -19.26
N SER A 8 3.25 -5.32 -19.99
CA SER A 8 2.68 -6.59 -19.57
C SER A 8 3.00 -7.68 -20.59
N GLU A 9 2.83 -8.94 -20.18
CA GLU A 9 3.14 -10.13 -20.99
C GLU A 9 2.26 -10.25 -22.24
N ASP A 10 1.15 -9.50 -22.30
CA ASP A 10 0.30 -9.35 -23.49
C ASP A 10 0.94 -8.53 -24.61
N THR A 11 2.24 -8.20 -24.52
CA THR A 11 3.02 -7.38 -25.47
C THR A 11 2.57 -5.91 -25.57
N ASN A 12 1.65 -5.48 -24.70
CA ASN A 12 1.16 -4.11 -24.66
C ASN A 12 1.95 -3.25 -23.67
N VAL A 13 2.26 -2.01 -24.08
CA VAL A 13 2.68 -0.94 -23.17
C VAL A 13 1.50 -0.03 -22.90
N ARG A 14 1.02 0.00 -21.66
CA ARG A 14 -0.08 0.88 -21.23
C ARG A 14 0.46 2.08 -20.48
N VAL A 15 -0.15 3.25 -20.73
CA VAL A 15 0.18 4.51 -20.07
C VAL A 15 -0.96 4.90 -19.14
N TRP A 16 -0.66 5.07 -17.87
CA TRP A 16 -1.61 5.47 -16.83
C TRP A 16 -1.25 6.85 -16.29
N LYS A 17 -2.24 7.61 -15.81
CA LYS A 17 -1.96 8.79 -14.99
C LYS A 17 -1.45 8.34 -13.62
N ALA A 18 -0.42 8.99 -13.09
CA ALA A 18 0.07 8.70 -11.74
C ALA A 18 -0.97 9.06 -10.66
N LYS A 19 -1.73 10.14 -10.87
CA LYS A 19 -2.94 10.50 -10.13
C LYS A 19 -4.15 10.30 -11.04
N SER A 20 -5.05 9.38 -10.70
CA SER A 20 -6.19 9.01 -11.55
C SER A 20 -7.20 10.15 -11.75
N ASP A 21 -7.42 10.98 -10.72
CA ASP A 21 -8.34 12.11 -10.70
C ASP A 21 -7.74 13.42 -11.24
N GLN A 22 -6.44 13.43 -11.57
CA GLN A 22 -5.79 14.62 -12.09
C GLN A 22 -6.21 14.89 -13.55
N LYS A 23 -6.73 16.10 -13.80
CA LYS A 23 -7.05 16.58 -15.14
C LYS A 23 -5.77 16.78 -15.96
N LEU A 24 -5.83 16.45 -17.25
CA LEU A 24 -4.76 16.71 -18.20
C LEU A 24 -4.99 18.07 -18.87
N GLY A 25 -3.91 18.76 -19.24
CA GLY A 25 -3.96 20.11 -19.80
C GLY A 25 -3.80 21.24 -18.77
N VAL A 26 -4.01 22.47 -19.24
CA VAL A 26 -3.89 23.70 -18.46
C VAL A 26 -5.18 23.91 -17.65
N MET A 27 -5.04 24.24 -16.37
CA MET A 27 -6.15 24.63 -15.50
C MET A 27 -6.12 26.14 -15.28
N VAL A 28 -7.30 26.75 -15.26
CA VAL A 28 -7.48 28.13 -14.81
C VAL A 28 -7.14 28.21 -13.32
N ASP A 29 -6.63 29.35 -12.85
CA ASP A 29 -6.16 29.49 -11.46
C ASP A 29 -7.25 29.22 -10.42
N ARG A 30 -8.50 29.64 -10.70
CA ARG A 30 -9.66 29.32 -9.83
C ARG A 30 -9.87 27.81 -9.70
N GLU A 31 -9.77 27.07 -10.81
CA GLU A 31 -9.89 25.61 -10.80
C GLU A 31 -8.75 24.99 -10.00
N ARG A 32 -7.51 25.45 -10.21
CA ARG A 32 -6.32 24.98 -9.49
C ARG A 32 -6.44 25.18 -7.98
N GLN A 33 -6.85 26.37 -7.55
CA GLN A 33 -7.07 26.69 -6.14
C GLN A 33 -8.17 25.82 -5.53
N ALA A 34 -9.28 25.62 -6.23
CA ALA A 34 -10.36 24.78 -5.76
C ALA A 34 -9.96 23.29 -5.64
N VAL A 35 -9.10 22.79 -6.52
CA VAL A 35 -8.52 21.44 -6.41
C VAL A 35 -7.58 21.36 -5.21
N ALA A 36 -6.67 22.32 -5.05
CA ALA A 36 -5.73 22.37 -3.94
C ALA A 36 -6.45 22.43 -2.57
N TYR A 37 -7.51 23.23 -2.47
CA TYR A 37 -8.34 23.32 -1.28
C TYR A 37 -9.00 21.97 -0.93
N ARG A 38 -9.59 21.30 -1.93
CA ARG A 38 -10.18 19.96 -1.74
C ARG A 38 -9.14 18.92 -1.35
N GLU A 39 -7.95 18.94 -1.95
CA GLU A 39 -6.85 18.05 -1.55
C GLU A 39 -6.43 18.29 -0.10
N ALA A 40 -6.30 19.55 0.33
CA ALA A 40 -5.97 19.91 1.71
C ALA A 40 -7.03 19.43 2.71
N LEU A 41 -8.33 19.57 2.39
CA LEU A 41 -9.41 19.05 3.23
C LEU A 41 -9.37 17.52 3.33
N LYS A 42 -9.19 16.82 2.21
CA LYS A 42 -9.05 15.35 2.20
C LYS A 42 -7.86 14.89 3.05
N GLN A 43 -6.77 15.65 3.07
CA GLN A 43 -5.60 15.35 3.91
C GLN A 43 -5.87 15.63 5.39
N LYS A 44 -6.46 16.78 5.73
CA LYS A 44 -6.81 17.15 7.11
C LYS A 44 -7.72 16.10 7.75
N PHE A 45 -8.72 15.64 7.02
CA PHE A 45 -9.73 14.71 7.53
C PHE A 45 -9.47 13.23 7.18
N GLN A 46 -8.25 12.87 6.73
CA GLN A 46 -7.95 11.51 6.25
C GLN A 46 -8.12 10.39 7.30
N ARG A 47 -8.09 10.75 8.58
CA ARG A 47 -8.19 9.80 9.71
C ARG A 47 -9.64 9.50 10.10
N LEU A 48 -10.61 10.26 9.59
CA LEU A 48 -12.03 9.96 9.83
C LEU A 48 -12.39 8.63 9.16
N PRO A 49 -13.14 7.74 9.85
CA PRO A 49 -13.38 6.38 9.39
C PRO A 49 -14.09 6.33 8.04
N GLU A 50 -15.08 7.21 7.82
CA GLU A 50 -15.86 7.26 6.58
C GLU A 50 -15.01 7.71 5.39
N ILE A 51 -14.28 8.82 5.53
CA ILE A 51 -13.38 9.33 4.49
C ILE A 51 -12.30 8.31 4.17
N SER A 52 -11.72 7.70 5.21
CA SER A 52 -10.69 6.68 5.07
C SER A 52 -11.21 5.41 4.38
N ARG A 53 -12.45 5.01 4.65
CA ARG A 53 -13.11 3.86 4.00
C ARG A 53 -13.30 4.14 2.52
N ILE A 54 -13.85 5.31 2.16
CA ILE A 54 -14.08 5.70 0.76
C ILE A 54 -12.76 5.82 0.01
N LYS A 55 -11.76 6.49 0.59
CA LYS A 55 -10.43 6.68 -0.03
C LYS A 55 -9.70 5.37 -0.30
N ARG A 56 -9.87 4.36 0.56
CA ARG A 56 -9.20 3.05 0.44
C ARG A 56 -9.96 2.05 -0.44
N HIS A 57 -11.24 2.29 -0.71
CA HIS A 57 -12.06 1.35 -1.45
C HIS A 57 -11.63 1.29 -2.93
N VAL A 58 -11.23 0.12 -3.39
CA VAL A 58 -10.86 -0.14 -4.80
C VAL A 58 -11.51 -1.46 -5.22
N HIS A 59 -12.12 -1.46 -6.41
CA HIS A 59 -12.61 -2.69 -7.01
C HIS A 59 -11.44 -3.49 -7.59
N VAL A 60 -11.25 -4.71 -7.10
CA VAL A 60 -10.16 -5.60 -7.52
C VAL A 60 -10.74 -6.92 -8.01
N PRO A 61 -10.12 -7.56 -9.02
CA PRO A 61 -10.50 -8.89 -9.47
C PRO A 61 -10.57 -9.90 -8.32
N LYS A 62 -11.54 -10.82 -8.40
CA LYS A 62 -11.82 -11.83 -7.35
C LYS A 62 -10.58 -12.66 -6.99
N VAL A 63 -9.78 -13.02 -7.99
CA VAL A 63 -8.53 -13.79 -7.81
C VAL A 63 -7.54 -13.01 -6.93
N ILE A 64 -7.31 -11.74 -7.24
CA ILE A 64 -6.40 -10.87 -6.48
C ILE A 64 -6.91 -10.65 -5.05
N LYS A 65 -8.21 -10.45 -4.87
CA LYS A 65 -8.83 -10.32 -3.54
C LYS A 65 -8.55 -11.54 -2.66
N LYS A 66 -8.77 -12.75 -3.20
CA LYS A 66 -8.52 -14.01 -2.50
C LYS A 66 -7.04 -14.21 -2.14
N ILE A 67 -6.14 -13.95 -3.09
CA ILE A 67 -4.68 -14.07 -2.87
C ILE A 67 -4.22 -13.10 -1.78
N THR A 68 -4.70 -11.86 -1.81
CA THR A 68 -4.35 -10.82 -0.84
C THR A 68 -4.84 -11.20 0.56
N GLU A 69 -6.07 -11.71 0.67
CA GLU A 69 -6.64 -12.21 1.93
C GLU A 69 -5.83 -13.37 2.50
N LYS A 70 -5.51 -14.38 1.68
CA LYS A 70 -4.66 -15.51 2.10
C LYS A 70 -3.29 -15.03 2.58
N ARG A 71 -2.66 -14.07 1.87
CA ARG A 71 -1.38 -13.47 2.29
C ARG A 71 -1.48 -12.75 3.63
N ARG A 72 -2.59 -12.06 3.91
CA ARG A 72 -2.84 -11.40 5.21
C ARG A 72 -2.91 -12.44 6.33
N ILE A 73 -3.74 -13.48 6.16
CA ILE A 73 -3.91 -14.56 7.15
C ILE A 73 -2.57 -15.24 7.45
N MET A 74 -1.78 -15.59 6.43
CA MET A 74 -0.47 -16.22 6.61
C MET A 74 0.51 -15.32 7.37
N ARG A 75 0.50 -14.01 7.10
CA ARG A 75 1.36 -13.03 7.80
C ARG A 75 0.99 -12.93 9.27
N GLU A 76 -0.31 -12.84 9.58
CA GLU A 76 -0.81 -12.75 10.95
C GLU A 76 -0.53 -14.03 11.74
N ALA A 77 -0.73 -15.20 11.12
CA ALA A 77 -0.39 -16.48 11.73
C ALA A 77 1.10 -16.59 12.08
N ARG A 78 1.98 -16.12 11.18
CA ARG A 78 3.43 -16.07 11.43
C ARG A 78 3.78 -15.10 12.56
N ALA A 79 3.18 -13.91 12.56
CA ALA A 79 3.40 -12.92 13.62
C ALA A 79 2.98 -13.46 15.00
N ARG A 80 1.82 -14.14 15.07
CA ARG A 80 1.32 -14.79 16.28
C ARG A 80 2.25 -15.90 16.76
N LYS A 81 2.74 -16.76 15.85
CA LYS A 81 3.72 -17.80 16.20
C LYS A 81 5.02 -17.20 16.75
N ASP A 82 5.53 -16.15 16.12
CA ASP A 82 6.73 -15.45 16.59
C ASP A 82 6.51 -14.81 17.97
N GLU A 83 5.34 -14.21 18.21
CA GLU A 83 5.00 -13.63 19.51
C GLU A 83 4.86 -14.70 20.59
N ASN A 84 4.18 -15.81 20.31
CA ASN A 84 4.06 -16.92 21.26
C ASN A 84 5.42 -17.51 21.60
N ARG A 85 6.30 -17.69 20.60
CA ARG A 85 7.68 -18.15 20.84
C ARG A 85 8.41 -17.21 21.80
N ARG A 86 8.30 -15.89 21.64
CA ARG A 86 8.92 -14.92 22.56
C ARG A 86 8.36 -15.01 23.97
N LYS A 87 7.04 -15.13 24.12
CA LYS A 87 6.37 -15.22 25.42
C LYS A 87 6.73 -16.49 26.20
N HIS A 88 6.93 -17.60 25.50
CA HIS A 88 7.17 -18.92 26.11
C HIS A 88 8.63 -19.39 26.04
N SER A 89 9.56 -18.55 25.58
CA SER A 89 11.00 -18.84 25.59
C SER A 89 11.72 -18.14 26.75
N LYS A 90 12.92 -18.62 27.09
CA LYS A 90 13.80 -17.93 28.05
C LYS A 90 14.02 -16.46 27.61
N PRO A 91 14.10 -15.50 28.55
CA PRO A 91 14.40 -14.10 28.23
C PRO A 91 15.64 -13.99 27.33
N GLY A 92 15.52 -13.31 26.19
CA GLY A 92 16.62 -13.10 25.25
C GLY A 92 16.82 -14.19 24.19
N ALA A 93 16.17 -15.36 24.27
CA ALA A 93 16.34 -16.44 23.29
C ALA A 93 15.79 -16.11 21.89
N HIS A 94 14.76 -15.25 21.81
CA HIS A 94 14.14 -14.84 20.55
C HIS A 94 14.05 -13.31 20.42
N PRO A 95 15.07 -12.65 19.85
CA PRO A 95 15.08 -11.19 19.71
C PRO A 95 14.03 -10.68 18.71
N HIS A 96 13.57 -9.45 18.93
CA HIS A 96 12.68 -8.76 17.98
C HIS A 96 13.49 -8.23 16.79
N VAL A 97 13.60 -9.05 15.73
CA VAL A 97 14.23 -8.62 14.49
C VAL A 97 13.24 -7.80 13.65
N LYS A 98 13.59 -6.55 13.34
CA LYS A 98 12.82 -5.69 12.43
C LYS A 98 12.62 -6.41 11.08
N MET A 99 11.40 -6.41 10.54
CA MET A 99 11.05 -7.12 9.29
C MET A 99 12.00 -6.83 8.12
N LYS A 100 12.49 -5.59 7.97
CA LYS A 100 13.44 -5.21 6.91
C LYS A 100 14.74 -6.02 6.94
N LYS A 101 15.25 -6.37 8.13
CA LYS A 101 16.45 -7.18 8.29
C LYS A 101 16.21 -8.68 8.07
N ARG A 102 14.95 -9.15 8.13
CA ARG A 102 14.60 -10.57 7.95
C ARG A 102 14.60 -11.01 6.49
N HIS A 103 14.44 -10.08 5.55
CA HIS A 103 14.36 -10.37 4.11
C HIS A 103 15.69 -10.20 3.37
N VAL A 104 16.71 -9.65 4.03
CA VAL A 104 18.08 -9.65 3.51
C VAL A 104 18.65 -11.03 3.81
N VAL A 105 18.64 -11.90 2.81
CA VAL A 105 19.46 -13.12 2.83
C VAL A 105 20.89 -12.61 2.78
N LYS A 106 21.74 -12.99 3.74
CA LYS A 106 23.18 -12.73 3.67
C LYS A 106 23.66 -13.17 2.29
N GLU A 107 24.24 -12.27 1.51
CA GLU A 107 25.11 -12.67 0.41
C GLU A 107 26.22 -13.53 1.04
N LEU A 108 26.38 -14.72 0.49
CA LEU A 108 27.42 -15.70 0.82
C LEU A 108 28.79 -15.11 0.46
N GLU A 109 29.81 -15.46 1.24
CA GLU A 109 31.13 -15.73 0.64
C GLU A 109 31.07 -17.06 -0.11
#